data_AF-A0A9D5ZYS9-F1
#
_entry.id   AF-A0A9D5ZYS9-F1
#
_cell.length_a   1.000
_cell.length_b   1.000
_cell.length_c   1.000
_cell.angle_alpha   90.00
_cell.angle_beta   90.00
_cell.angle_gamma   90.00
#
_symmetry.space_group_name_H-M   'P 1'
#
loop_
_entity.id
_entity.type
_entity.pdbx_description
1 polymer ?
#
loop_
_entity_poly.entity_id
_entity_poly.type
_entity_poly.pdbx_seq_one_letter_code
_entity_poly.pdbx_strand_id
1 'polypeptide(L)'
;MAQTKGKEAVSINIRAKTQQRDLIDQAAERLGRSRSDFMLSVACREAEDVLLDQAFFMVNAGTFAAFQAMLDEPLPPTDRLRRLLKTKAPWDK
;
A
#
# COMPACT_ATOMS: atom_id res chain seq x y z
N MET A 1 23.28 14.82 11.59
CA MET A 1 22.51 13.92 12.47
C MET A 1 21.06 13.98 12.03
N ALA A 2 20.58 12.98 11.29
CA ALA A 2 19.21 12.95 10.79
C ALA A 2 18.30 12.52 11.95
N GLN A 3 17.37 13.40 12.34
CA GLN A 3 16.39 13.12 13.39
C GLN A 3 15.45 12.00 12.93
N THR A 4 15.57 10.84 13.55
CA THR A 4 14.48 9.88 13.70
C THR A 4 13.37 10.57 14.49
N LYS A 5 12.42 11.16 13.78
CA LYS A 5 11.16 11.64 14.37
C LYS A 5 10.46 10.41 14.93
N GLY A 6 10.52 10.24 16.25
CA GLY A 6 9.86 9.14 16.94
C GLY A 6 8.38 9.10 16.58
N LYS A 7 7.79 7.90 16.52
CA LYS A 7 6.36 7.68 16.29
C LYS A 7 5.52 8.47 17.28
N GLU A 8 5.15 9.70 16.94
CA GLU A 8 4.21 10.48 17.73
C GLU A 8 2.83 9.82 17.58
N ALA A 9 2.22 9.45 18.70
CA ALA A 9 0.87 8.90 18.70
C ALA A 9 -0.11 10.01 18.32
N VAL A 10 -0.80 9.84 17.19
CA VAL A 10 -1.85 10.76 16.71
C VAL A 10 -3.21 10.21 17.10
N SER A 11 -4.08 11.06 17.65
CA SER A 11 -5.45 10.67 17.99
C SER A 11 -6.37 10.72 16.77
N ILE A 12 -7.16 9.67 16.58
CA ILE A 12 -8.17 9.59 15.52
C ILE A 12 -9.55 9.59 16.18
N ASN A 13 -10.33 10.65 15.93
CA ASN A 13 -11.67 10.79 16.48
C ASN A 13 -12.72 10.40 15.43
N ILE A 14 -13.53 9.38 15.72
CA ILE A 14 -14.55 8.85 14.81
C ILE A 14 -15.91 8.84 15.52
N ARG A 15 -16.96 9.24 14.80
CA ARG A 15 -18.36 9.11 15.26
C ARG A 15 -18.95 7.82 14.70
N ALA A 16 -19.60 7.04 15.55
CA ALA A 16 -20.31 5.82 15.17
C ALA A 16 -21.72 5.82 15.76
N LYS A 17 -22.66 5.19 15.04
CA LYS A 17 -23.99 4.89 15.61
C LYS A 17 -23.85 3.83 16.70
N THR A 18 -24.78 3.80 17.65
CA THR A 18 -24.79 2.82 18.76
C THR A 18 -24.70 1.38 18.24
N GLN A 19 -25.50 1.04 17.23
CA GLN A 19 -25.48 -0.31 16.63
C GLN A 19 -24.12 -0.69 16.03
N GLN A 20 -23.41 0.26 15.41
CA GLN A 20 -22.07 0.00 14.86
C GLN A 20 -21.06 -0.21 15.97
N ARG A 21 -21.11 0.61 17.03
CA ARG A 21 -20.26 0.48 18.21
C ARG A 21 -20.46 -0.87 18.87
N ASP A 22 -21.70 -1.27 19.11
CA ASP A 22 -22.02 -2.51 19.81
C ASP A 22 -21.63 -3.76 19.00
N LEU A 23 -21.71 -3.69 17.66
CA LEU A 23 -21.20 -4.74 16.78
C LEU A 23 -19.67 -4.87 16.85
N ILE A 24 -18.97 -3.73 16.84
CA ILE A 24 -17.50 -3.68 16.93
C ILE A 24 -17.02 -4.17 18.30
N ASP A 25 -17.69 -3.75 19.38
CA ASP A 25 -17.35 -4.17 20.74
C ASP A 25 -17.49 -5.70 20.88
N GLN A 26 -18.58 -6.29 20.38
CA GLN A 26 -18.74 -7.76 20.35
C GLN A 26 -17.63 -8.49 19.57
N ALA A 27 -17.21 -7.94 18.42
CA ALA A 27 -16.14 -8.54 17.63
C ALA A 27 -14.78 -8.45 18.36
N ALA A 28 -14.49 -7.31 18.97
CA ALA A 28 -13.27 -7.09 19.74
C ALA A 28 -13.21 -7.99 20.98
N GLU A 29 -14.33 -8.14 21.70
CA GLU A 29 -14.46 -9.04 22.85
C GLU A 29 -14.19 -10.49 22.49
N ARG A 30 -14.76 -10.99 21.38
CA ARG A 30 -14.52 -12.36 20.90
C ARG A 30 -13.07 -12.64 20.54
N LEU A 31 -12.31 -11.60 20.18
CA LEU A 31 -10.88 -11.69 19.86
C LEU A 31 -9.98 -11.35 21.06
N GLY A 32 -10.56 -11.00 22.23
CA GLY A 32 -9.80 -10.61 23.42
C GLY A 32 -8.99 -9.33 23.24
N ARG A 33 -9.43 -8.42 22.36
CA ARG A 33 -8.73 -7.16 22.05
C ARG A 33 -9.54 -5.95 22.50
N SER A 34 -8.86 -4.82 22.71
CA SER A 34 -9.58 -3.56 22.94
C SER A 34 -10.25 -3.09 21.65
N ARG A 35 -11.38 -2.37 21.77
CA ARG A 35 -12.07 -1.77 20.61
C ARG A 35 -11.12 -0.97 19.73
N SER A 36 -10.29 -0.10 20.33
CA SER A 36 -9.39 0.77 19.57
C SER A 36 -8.33 -0.01 18.80
N ASP A 37 -7.77 -1.06 19.42
CA ASP A 37 -6.80 -1.94 18.77
C ASP A 37 -7.44 -2.73 17.62
N PHE A 38 -8.64 -3.29 17.85
CA PHE A 38 -9.42 -3.95 16.81
C PHE A 38 -9.69 -3.00 15.63
N MET A 39 -10.25 -1.81 15.88
CA MET A 39 -10.57 -0.85 14.82
C MET A 39 -9.33 -0.40 14.04
N LEU A 40 -8.22 -0.08 14.73
CA LEU A 40 -6.99 0.33 14.05
C LEU A 40 -6.42 -0.82 13.21
N SER A 41 -6.38 -2.03 13.75
CA SER A 41 -5.83 -3.20 13.02
C SER A 41 -6.62 -3.50 11.74
N VAL A 42 -7.95 -3.46 11.81
CA VAL A 42 -8.82 -3.69 10.65
C VAL A 42 -8.69 -2.55 9.65
N ALA A 43 -8.71 -1.29 10.10
CA ALA A 43 -8.57 -0.14 9.22
C ALA A 43 -7.21 -0.10 8.50
N CYS A 44 -6.11 -0.45 9.21
CA CYS A 44 -4.78 -0.53 8.61
C CYS A 44 -4.72 -1.64 7.56
N ARG A 45 -5.24 -2.83 7.86
CA ARG A 45 -5.29 -3.93 6.91
C ARG A 45 -6.05 -3.56 5.64
N GLU A 46 -7.25 -3.00 5.78
CA GLU A 46 -8.05 -2.58 4.62
C GLU A 46 -7.35 -1.45 3.83
N ALA A 47 -6.68 -0.52 4.51
CA ALA A 47 -5.89 0.50 3.82
C ALA A 47 -4.71 -0.10 3.04
N GLU A 48 -4.01 -1.09 3.62
CA GLU A 48 -2.94 -1.83 2.93
C GLU A 48 -3.50 -2.58 1.71
N ASP A 49 -4.61 -3.30 1.87
CA ASP A 49 -5.25 -4.04 0.78
C ASP A 49 -5.67 -3.08 -0.36
N VAL A 50 -6.26 -1.92 -0.05
CA VAL A 50 -6.63 -0.90 -1.06
C VAL A 50 -5.42 -0.29 -1.78
N LEU A 51 -4.31 -0.09 -1.06
CA LEU A 51 -3.08 0.44 -1.65
C LEU A 51 -2.37 -0.62 -2.50
N LEU A 52 -2.42 -1.88 -2.10
CA LEU A 52 -1.81 -3.00 -2.81
C LEU A 52 -2.65 -3.44 -4.02
N ASP A 53 -3.97 -3.29 -3.98
CA ASP A 53 -4.85 -3.51 -5.14
C ASP A 53 -4.46 -2.60 -6.33
N GLN A 54 -3.88 -1.42 -6.06
CA GLN A 54 -3.32 -0.55 -7.12
C GLN A 54 -2.02 -1.09 -7.76
N ALA A 55 -1.36 -2.07 -7.15
CA ALA A 55 -0.13 -2.69 -7.66
C ALA A 55 -0.37 -4.05 -8.33
N PHE A 56 -1.56 -4.66 -8.15
CA PHE A 56 -1.87 -5.99 -8.66
C PHE A 56 -2.79 -5.93 -9.88
N PHE A 57 -2.22 -6.09 -11.07
CA PHE A 57 -2.98 -6.14 -12.33
C PHE A 57 -3.35 -7.60 -12.66
N MET A 58 -4.62 -7.97 -12.47
CA MET A 58 -5.10 -9.27 -12.92
C MET A 58 -5.34 -9.25 -14.44
N VAL A 59 -4.57 -10.05 -15.19
CA VAL A 59 -4.67 -10.16 -16.64
C VAL A 59 -4.83 -11.61 -17.07
N ASN A 60 -5.46 -11.87 -18.22
CA ASN A 60 -5.54 -13.21 -18.76
C ASN A 60 -4.17 -13.68 -19.31
N ALA A 61 -4.03 -14.99 -19.54
CA ALA A 61 -2.76 -15.57 -19.97
C ALA A 61 -2.21 -14.98 -21.29
N GLY A 62 -3.09 -14.60 -22.23
CA GLY A 62 -2.68 -13.98 -23.50
C GLY A 62 -2.11 -12.57 -23.31
N THR A 63 -2.76 -11.76 -22.48
CA THR A 63 -2.28 -10.43 -22.10
C THR A 63 -0.97 -10.51 -21.32
N PHE A 64 -0.83 -11.49 -20.42
CA PHE A 64 0.42 -11.73 -19.70
C PHE A 64 1.56 -12.11 -20.66
N ALA A 65 1.31 -13.02 -21.60
CA ALA A 65 2.31 -13.43 -22.59
C ALA A 65 2.75 -12.27 -23.50
N ALA A 66 1.82 -11.42 -23.94
CA ALA A 66 2.14 -10.23 -24.72
C ALA A 66 2.98 -9.22 -23.92
N PHE A 67 2.62 -8.99 -22.65
CA PHE A 67 3.39 -8.14 -21.75
C PHE A 67 4.81 -8.68 -21.54
N GLN A 68 4.96 -9.99 -21.30
CA GLN A 68 6.26 -10.63 -21.14
C GLN A 68 7.12 -10.47 -22.41
N ALA A 69 6.55 -10.69 -23.59
CA ALA A 69 7.26 -10.49 -24.85
C ALA A 69 7.76 -9.05 -25.04
N MET A 70 6.97 -8.05 -24.61
CA MET A 70 7.39 -6.64 -24.64
C MET A 70 8.51 -6.33 -23.65
N LEU A 71 8.54 -7.00 -22.49
CA LEU A 71 9.63 -6.82 -21.51
C LEU A 71 10.93 -7.47 -21.96
N ASP A 72 10.83 -8.62 -22.62
CA ASP A 72 11.99 -9.36 -23.12
C ASP A 72 12.58 -8.72 -24.41
N GLU A 73 11.84 -7.81 -25.06
CA GLU A 73 12.32 -7.08 -26.23
C GLU A 73 13.35 -6.01 -25.82
N PRO A 74 14.60 -6.08 -26.32
CA PRO A 74 15.60 -5.07 -26.01
C PRO A 74 15.17 -3.73 -26.58
N LEU A 75 15.06 -2.72 -25.72
CA LEU A 75 14.72 -1.36 -26.14
C LEU A 75 15.74 -0.86 -27.17
N PRO A 76 15.28 -0.27 -28.31
CA PRO A 76 16.20 0.28 -29.29
C PRO A 76 17.06 1.39 -28.64
N PRO A 77 18.37 1.45 -28.96
CA PRO A 77 19.31 2.33 -28.28
C PRO A 77 19.14 3.78 -28.75
N THR A 78 18.06 4.43 -28.30
CA THR A 78 17.75 5.83 -28.60
C THR A 78 18.58 6.79 -27.74
N ASP A 79 18.86 7.98 -28.27
CA ASP A 79 19.62 8.99 -27.53
C ASP A 79 18.92 9.44 -26.24
N ARG A 80 17.58 9.42 -26.21
CA ARG A 80 16.79 9.68 -24.99
C ARG A 80 17.01 8.60 -23.93
N LEU A 81 17.00 7.31 -24.31
CA LEU A 81 17.26 6.21 -23.38
C LEU A 81 18.67 6.29 -22.80
N ARG A 82 19.68 6.58 -23.63
CA ARG A 82 21.07 6.77 -23.18
C ARG A 82 21.20 7.92 -22.18
N ARG A 83 20.48 9.03 -22.41
CA ARG A 83 20.43 10.17 -21.48
C ARG A 83 19.77 9.79 -20.16
N LEU A 84 18.66 9.07 -20.21
CA LEU A 84 17.95 8.60 -19.02
C LEU A 84 18.84 7.70 -18.15
N LEU A 85 19.48 6.69 -18.73
CA LEU A 85 20.35 5.75 -18.01
C LEU A 85 21.60 6.41 -17.39
N LYS A 86 22.03 7.57 -17.91
CA LYS A 86 23.13 8.37 -17.36
C LYS A 86 22.67 9.41 -16.33
N THR A 87 21.36 9.59 -16.15
CA THR A 87 20.82 10.57 -15.21
C THR A 87 20.93 10.01 -13.80
N LYS A 88 21.54 10.78 -12.89
CA LYS A 88 21.67 10.40 -11.49
C LYS A 88 20.29 10.21 -10.87
N ALA A 89 20.08 9.13 -10.14
CA ALA A 89 18.80 8.90 -9.51
C ALA A 89 18.54 9.97 -8.42
N PRO A 90 17.29 10.44 -8.24
CA PRO A 90 16.97 11.49 -7.26
C PRO A 90 17.35 11.17 -5.81
N TRP A 91 17.57 9.89 -5.49
CA TRP A 91 17.95 9.39 -4.18
C TRP A 91 19.45 9.10 -4.03
N ASP A 92 20.21 9.13 -5.13
CA ASP A 92 21.67 9.00 -5.07
C ASP A 92 22.25 10.38 -4.75
N LYS A 93 22.58 10.61 -3.48
CA LYS A 93 23.31 11.81 -3.04
C LYS A 93 24.72 11.88 -3.63
#